data_AF-A0A2T3A6Y0-F1
#
_entry.id   AF-A0A2T3A6Y0-F1
#
_cell.length_a   1.000
_cell.length_b   1.000
_cell.length_c   1.000
_cell.angle_alpha   90.00
_cell.angle_beta   90.00
_cell.angle_gamma   90.00
#
_symmetry.space_group_name_H-M   'P 1'
#
loop_
_entity.id
_entity.type
_entity.pdbx_description
1 polymer ?
#
loop_
_entity_poly.entity_id
_entity_poly.type
_entity_poly.pdbx_seq_one_letter_code
_entity_poly.pdbx_strand_id
1 'polypeptide(L)' 'MADYKPTEHDGLRQDGQPDKRVGTGQFAQGKVDPHEAGKQGGKSSGGLGSSSDNGGDAYKPTENDGLTKDGKPDGRVKGN' A
#
# COMPACT_ATOMS: atom_id res chain seq x y z
N MET A 1 7.74 29.51 0.83
CA MET A 1 9.03 28.81 0.98
C MET A 1 9.20 27.96 -0.26
N ALA A 2 10.38 27.98 -0.90
CA ALA A 2 10.62 27.08 -2.02
C ALA A 2 10.62 25.64 -1.50
N ASP A 3 9.75 24.80 -2.05
CA ASP A 3 9.75 23.38 -1.74
C ASP A 3 11.07 22.80 -2.21
N TYR A 4 11.89 22.37 -1.27
CA TYR A 4 13.16 21.73 -1.60
C TYR A 4 12.88 20.40 -2.27
N LYS A 5 13.50 20.19 -3.43
CA LYS A 5 13.33 19.01 -4.26
C LYS A 5 14.61 18.19 -4.23
N PRO A 6 14.63 17.12 -3.43
CA PRO A 6 15.76 16.18 -3.37
C PRO A 6 16.18 15.63 -4.74
N THR A 7 15.24 15.50 -5.68
CA THR A 7 15.51 15.09 -7.07
C THR A 7 16.49 16.01 -7.80
N GLU A 8 16.51 17.30 -7.47
CA GLU A 8 17.39 18.30 -8.09
C GLU A 8 18.72 18.46 -7.32
N HIS A 9 18.90 17.69 -6.23
CA HIS A 9 20.05 17.75 -5.32
C HIS A 9 20.59 16.35 -5.01
N ASP A 10 20.86 15.55 -6.05
CA ASP A 10 21.47 14.21 -5.95
C ASP A 10 20.74 13.22 -5.03
N GLY A 11 19.44 13.44 -4.83
CA GLY A 11 18.62 12.63 -3.93
C GLY A 11 18.82 12.97 -2.45
N LEU A 12 19.50 14.06 -2.12
CA LEU A 12 19.71 14.53 -0.74
C LEU A 12 18.58 15.43 -0.28
N ARG A 13 18.38 15.54 1.02
CA ARG A 13 17.47 16.44 1.73
C ARG A 13 18.17 17.77 1.99
N GLN A 14 17.42 18.77 2.48
CA GLN A 14 17.98 20.08 2.86
C GLN A 14 19.11 20.00 3.91
N ASP A 15 19.12 18.94 4.72
CA ASP A 15 20.13 18.65 5.75
C ASP A 15 21.34 17.87 5.18
N GLY A 16 21.40 17.64 3.87
CA GLY A 16 22.44 16.87 3.19
C GLY A 16 22.35 15.36 3.39
N GLN A 17 21.32 14.85 4.10
CA GLN A 17 21.10 13.42 4.26
C GLN A 17 20.37 12.84 3.04
N PRO A 18 20.58 11.57 2.67
CA PRO A 18 19.81 10.93 1.62
C PRO A 18 18.30 10.96 1.89
N ASP A 19 17.51 11.44 0.93
CA ASP A 19 16.05 11.46 1.02
C ASP A 19 15.49 10.10 0.59
N LYS A 20 14.84 9.40 1.52
CA LYS A 20 14.24 8.08 1.29
C LYS A 20 13.11 8.08 0.25
N ARG A 21 12.54 9.24 -0.11
CA ARG A 21 11.50 9.38 -1.15
C ARG A 21 12.08 9.31 -2.56
N VAL A 22 13.35 9.69 -2.71
CA VAL A 22 14.13 9.57 -3.96
C VAL A 22 15.29 8.58 -3.82
N GLY A 23 15.41 7.96 -2.65
CA GLY A 23 16.50 7.07 -2.27
C GLY A 23 16.62 5.86 -3.18
N THR A 24 17.62 5.93 -4.07
CA THR A 24 18.43 4.82 -4.63
C THR A 24 17.70 3.59 -5.19
N GLY A 25 16.40 3.65 -5.47
CA GLY A 25 15.67 2.55 -6.11
C GLY A 25 15.85 1.20 -5.41
N GLN A 26 16.15 1.21 -4.10
CA GLN A 26 16.43 0.01 -3.30
C GLN A 26 15.15 -0.78 -2.97
N PHE A 27 14.26 -0.96 -3.95
CA PHE A 27 13.62 -2.26 -4.07
C PHE A 27 14.75 -3.21 -4.46
N ALA A 28 15.33 -3.87 -3.44
CA ALA A 28 16.57 -4.62 -3.54
C ALA A 28 16.73 -5.32 -4.90
N GLN A 29 17.66 -4.82 -5.70
CA GLN A 29 17.81 -5.11 -7.13
C GLN A 29 17.77 -6.61 -7.47
N GLY A 30 16.56 -7.15 -7.67
CA GLY A 30 16.32 -8.59 -7.90
C GLY A 30 16.67 -9.52 -6.73
N LYS A 31 17.03 -8.99 -5.54
CA LYS A 31 17.41 -9.80 -4.36
C LYS A 31 16.27 -10.03 -3.39
N VAL A 32 15.23 -9.20 -3.45
CA VAL A 32 14.03 -9.38 -2.62
C VAL A 32 12.98 -10.09 -3.46
N ASP A 33 12.51 -11.22 -2.94
CA ASP A 33 11.37 -11.94 -3.50
C ASP A 33 10.18 -10.98 -3.62
N PRO A 34 9.58 -10.80 -4.81
CA PRO A 34 8.41 -9.95 -5.00
C PRO A 34 7.28 -10.22 -4.00
N HIS A 35 7.09 -11.47 -3.56
CA HIS A 35 6.10 -11.84 -2.57
C HIS A 35 6.44 -11.29 -1.17
N GLU A 36 7.72 -11.36 -0.77
CA GLU A 36 8.18 -10.80 0.50
C GLU A 36 8.24 -9.28 0.47
N ALA A 37 8.72 -8.68 -0.64
CA ALA A 37 8.67 -7.23 -0.88
C ALA A 37 7.22 -6.72 -0.83
N GLY A 38 6.28 -7.41 -1.47
CA GLY A 38 4.87 -7.04 -1.48
C GLY A 38 4.26 -7.10 -0.08
N LYS A 39 4.62 -8.14 0.70
CA LYS A 39 4.18 -8.27 2.09
C LYS A 39 4.75 -7.18 2.99
N GLN A 40 6.04 -6.86 2.87
CA GLN A 40 6.69 -5.81 3.66
C GLN A 40 6.25 -4.40 3.22
N GLY A 41 6.12 -4.16 1.92
CA GLY A 41 5.61 -2.92 1.34
C GLY A 41 4.15 -2.67 1.71
N GLY A 42 3.31 -3.71 1.65
CA GLY A 42 1.90 -3.64 2.05
C GLY A 42 1.71 -3.41 3.56
N LYS A 43 2.68 -3.82 4.40
CA LYS A 43 2.69 -3.51 5.84
C LYS A 43 3.09 -2.07 6.14
N SER A 44 3.82 -1.41 5.25
CA SER A 44 4.19 0.00 5.36
C SER A 44 3.00 0.89 4.96
N SER A 45 2.01 0.96 5.84
CA SER A 45 1.04 2.05 5.94
C SER A 45 0.28 2.48 4.67
N GLY A 46 -0.11 1.55 3.78
CA GLY A 46 -0.95 1.92 2.64
C GLY A 46 -1.14 0.82 1.62
N GLY A 47 -1.91 -0.22 1.96
CA GLY A 47 -2.16 -1.35 1.06
C GLY A 47 -3.62 -1.79 1.06
N LEU A 48 -4.53 -0.91 0.59
CA LEU A 48 -5.78 -1.36 -0.03
C LEU A 48 -5.39 -2.06 -1.34
N GLY A 49 -5.10 -3.35 -1.27
CA GLY A 49 -4.71 -4.17 -2.41
C GLY A 49 -5.36 -5.52 -2.29
N SER A 50 -6.62 -5.59 -2.72
CA SER A 50 -7.40 -6.81 -2.85
C SER A 50 -6.66 -7.81 -3.74
N SER A 51 -6.09 -8.85 -3.13
CA SER A 51 -5.74 -10.10 -3.81
C SER A 51 -5.66 -11.19 -2.76
N SER A 52 -6.80 -11.84 -2.54
CA SER A 52 -6.80 -13.18 -1.98
C SER A 52 -8.04 -13.90 -2.46
N ASP A 53 -7.93 -14.46 -3.66
CA ASP A 53 -8.68 -15.61 -4.12
C ASP A 53 -8.43 -16.76 -3.13
N ASN A 54 -9.22 -16.81 -2.06
CA ASN A 54 -9.26 -17.93 -1.13
C ASN A 54 -10.73 -18.25 -0.88
N GLY A 55 -11.21 -19.29 -1.56
CA GLY A 55 -12.54 -19.87 -1.42
C GLY A 55 -12.74 -20.54 -0.06
N GLY A 56 -12.85 -19.74 0.99
CA GLY A 56 -13.68 -20.08 2.13
C GLY A 56 -15.01 -19.36 1.98
N ASP A 57 -16.07 -19.86 2.62
CA ASP A 57 -17.41 -19.22 2.71
C ASP A 57 -17.34 -17.90 3.50
N ALA A 58 -16.48 -16.99 3.06
CA ALA A 58 -16.31 -15.66 3.60
C ALA A 58 -17.60 -14.91 3.32
N TYR A 59 -18.26 -14.48 4.39
CA TYR A 59 -19.48 -13.69 4.34
C TYR A 59 -19.33 -12.57 3.29
N LYS A 60 -20.18 -12.63 2.25
CA LYS A 60 -20.15 -11.75 1.09
C LYS A 60 -21.13 -10.59 1.29
N PRO A 61 -20.65 -9.39 1.64
CA PRO A 61 -21.54 -8.27 1.91
C PRO A 61 -22.27 -7.84 0.64
N THR A 62 -21.66 -8.01 -0.53
CA THR A 62 -22.26 -7.73 -1.85
C THR A 62 -23.52 -8.54 -2.13
N GLU A 63 -23.69 -9.71 -1.50
CA GLU A 63 -24.89 -10.54 -1.62
C GLU A 63 -25.94 -10.22 -0.53
N ASN A 64 -25.61 -9.34 0.43
CA ASN A 64 -26.44 -8.97 1.58
C ASN A 64 -26.55 -7.44 1.69
N ASP A 65 -26.95 -6.77 0.60
CA ASP A 65 -27.18 -5.31 0.53
C ASP A 65 -25.97 -4.44 0.94
N GLY A 66 -24.76 -4.99 0.84
CA GLY A 66 -23.54 -4.32 1.29
C GLY A 66 -23.39 -4.29 2.81
N LEU A 67 -24.17 -5.06 3.57
CA LEU A 67 -24.06 -5.15 5.02
C LEU A 67 -23.07 -6.23 5.43
N THR A 68 -22.40 -6.01 6.56
CA THR A 68 -21.59 -6.96 7.33
C THR A 68 -22.48 -8.01 7.99
N LYS A 69 -21.88 -9.09 8.50
CA LYS A 69 -22.58 -10.15 9.26
C LYS A 69 -23.37 -9.66 10.48
N ASP A 70 -23.01 -8.48 10.99
CA ASP A 70 -23.67 -7.83 12.13
C ASP A 70 -24.77 -6.84 11.68
N GLY A 71 -25.09 -6.78 10.39
CA GLY A 71 -26.12 -5.91 9.80
C GLY A 71 -25.70 -4.44 9.59
N LYS A 72 -24.41 -4.11 9.73
CA LYS A 72 -23.88 -2.74 9.53
C LYS A 72 -23.35 -2.59 8.10
N PRO A 73 -23.41 -1.41 7.47
CA PRO A 73 -22.82 -1.19 6.16
C PRO A 73 -21.32 -1.51 6.14
N ASP A 74 -20.90 -2.30 5.16
CA ASP A 74 -19.54 -2.78 4.98
C ASP A 74 -18.76 -1.83 4.06
N GLY A 75 -17.73 -1.17 4.61
CA GLY A 75 -16.90 -0.21 3.86
C GLY A 75 -16.10 -0.82 2.70
N ARG A 76 -16.03 -2.16 2.59
CA ARG A 76 -15.47 -2.86 1.43
C ARG A 76 -16.40 -2.79 0.22
N VAL A 77 -17.71 -2.73 0.46
CA VAL A 77 -18.71 -2.56 -0.59
C VAL A 77 -18.93 -1.07 -0.80
N LYS A 78 -18.28 -0.55 -1.84
CA LYS A 78 -18.54 0.82 -2.29
C LYS A 78 -19.94 0.82 -2.90
N GLY A 79 -20.91 1.43 -2.21
CA GLY A 79 -22.25 1.65 -2.76
C GLY A 79 -22.14 2.39 -4.09
N ASN A 80 -22.74 1.81 -5.13
CA ASN A 80 -22.91 2.48 -6.43
C ASN A 80 -24.03 3.52 -6.35
#